data_AF-A0A1V2Q5E6-F1
#
_entry.id   AF-A0A1V2Q5E6-F1
#
_cell.length_a   1.000
_cell.length_b   1.000
_cell.length_c   1.000
_cell.angle_alpha   90.00
_cell.angle_beta   90.00
_cell.angle_gamma   90.00
#
_symmetry.space_group_name_H-M   'P 1'
#
loop_
_entity.id
_entity.type
_entity.pdbx_description
1 polymer ?
#
loop_
_entity_poly.entity_id
_entity_poly.type
_entity_poly.pdbx_seq_one_letter_code
_entity_poly.pdbx_strand_id
1 'polypeptide(L)'
;MDGVTVLTSFLLLVVVFGVLGGVLFWAFGNDRRAVPDYTGDDFGLLTEVAAVPTGAAADVLAKRLRAARIKVTVVRRGGLHRLMVFPADVPDAKLLLRGEPS
;
A
#
# COMPACT_ATOMS: atom_id res chain seq x y z
N MET A 1 7.85 54.53 -4.46
CA MET A 1 8.00 53.50 -3.40
C MET A 1 7.17 52.25 -3.73
N ASP A 2 6.12 52.37 -4.55
CA ASP A 2 5.19 51.29 -4.86
C ASP A 2 5.82 50.12 -5.65
N GLY A 3 6.72 50.41 -6.58
CA GLY A 3 7.40 49.36 -7.37
C GLY A 3 8.28 48.42 -6.53
N VAL A 4 8.96 48.94 -5.49
CA VAL A 4 9.78 48.13 -4.58
C VAL A 4 8.89 47.24 -3.72
N THR A 5 7.76 47.76 -3.25
CA THR A 5 6.78 46.99 -2.45
C THR A 5 6.14 45.88 -3.27
N VAL A 6 5.78 46.14 -4.54
CA VAL A 6 5.23 45.14 -5.46
C VAL A 6 6.24 44.05 -5.76
N LEU A 7 7.49 44.42 -6.07
CA LEU A 7 8.57 43.46 -6.32
C LEU A 7 8.85 42.59 -5.09
N THR A 8 8.93 43.21 -3.91
CA THR A 8 9.19 42.50 -2.65
C THR A 8 8.06 41.53 -2.31
N SER A 9 6.80 41.98 -2.47
CA SER A 9 5.62 41.14 -2.24
C SER A 9 5.58 39.94 -3.18
N PHE A 10 5.92 40.15 -4.46
CA PHE A 10 5.99 39.09 -5.45
C PHE A 10 7.07 38.05 -5.11
N LEU A 11 8.28 38.51 -4.78
CA LEU A 11 9.37 37.62 -4.37
C LEU A 11 9.03 36.81 -3.11
N LEU A 12 8.40 37.45 -2.13
CA LEU A 12 7.97 36.80 -0.90
C LEU A 12 6.92 35.72 -1.19
N LEU A 13 5.98 36.00 -2.09
CA LEU A 13 4.97 35.03 -2.52
C LEU A 13 5.61 33.81 -3.20
N VAL A 14 6.55 34.03 -4.12
CA VAL A 14 7.30 32.93 -4.78
C VAL A 14 8.04 32.09 -3.76
N VAL A 15 8.70 32.70 -2.77
CA VAL A 15 9.41 31.98 -1.71
C VAL A 15 8.44 31.16 -0.87
N VAL A 16 7.32 31.74 -0.43
CA VAL A 16 6.32 31.04 0.39
C VAL A 16 5.74 29.84 -0.35
N PHE A 17 5.30 30.01 -1.60
CA PHE A 17 4.76 28.91 -2.40
C PHE A 17 5.82 27.88 -2.77
N GLY A 18 7.06 28.30 -3.02
CA GLY A 18 8.19 27.41 -3.27
C GLY A 18 8.53 26.55 -2.07
N VAL A 19 8.60 27.15 -0.88
CA VAL A 19 8.84 26.43 0.38
C VAL A 19 7.67 25.50 0.69
N LEU A 20 6.44 25.98 0.58
CA LEU A 20 5.25 25.16 0.82
C LEU A 20 5.21 23.98 -0.15
N GLY A 21 5.34 24.23 -1.45
CA GLY A 21 5.38 23.19 -2.48
C GLY A 21 6.53 22.21 -2.27
N GLY A 22 7.70 22.69 -1.86
CA GLY A 22 8.85 21.84 -1.52
C GLY A 22 8.60 20.96 -0.29
N VAL A 23 7.99 21.50 0.76
CA VAL A 23 7.62 20.74 1.97
C VAL A 23 6.56 19.69 1.62
N LEU A 24 5.54 20.04 0.85
CA LEU A 24 4.53 19.08 0.39
C LEU A 24 5.16 18.01 -0.51
N PHE A 25 6.01 18.39 -1.46
CA PHE A 25 6.70 17.45 -2.34
C PHE A 25 7.64 16.53 -1.57
N TRP A 26 8.31 17.03 -0.53
CA TRP A 26 9.17 16.21 0.32
C TRP A 26 8.35 15.26 1.21
N ALA A 27 7.29 15.77 1.85
CA ALA A 27 6.44 15.01 2.75
C ALA A 27 5.59 13.96 2.03
N PHE A 28 5.05 14.28 0.85
CA PHE A 28 4.11 13.44 0.11
C PHE A 28 4.70 12.86 -1.19
N GLY A 29 5.68 13.50 -1.81
CA GLY A 29 6.28 13.04 -3.07
C GLY A 29 7.32 11.93 -2.90
N ASN A 30 7.83 11.71 -1.68
CA ASN A 30 8.65 10.52 -1.37
C ASN A 30 7.79 9.29 -1.05
N ASP A 31 6.48 9.45 -0.90
CA ASP A 31 5.54 8.35 -0.75
C ASP A 31 5.28 7.74 -2.14
N ARG A 32 6.20 6.87 -2.60
CA ARG A 32 6.00 6.01 -3.78
C ARG A 32 4.91 4.94 -3.54
N ARG A 33 3.92 5.22 -2.70
CA ARG A 33 2.71 4.41 -2.64
C ARG A 33 1.92 4.72 -3.90
N ALA A 34 1.87 3.70 -4.75
CA ALA A 34 1.17 3.67 -6.01
C ALA A 34 -0.15 4.45 -5.93
N VAL A 35 -0.37 5.30 -6.93
CA VAL A 35 -1.69 5.78 -7.30
C VAL A 35 -2.66 4.60 -7.15
N PRO A 36 -3.73 4.69 -6.35
CA PRO A 36 -4.69 3.61 -6.22
C PRO A 36 -5.19 3.26 -7.63
N ASP A 37 -4.95 2.03 -8.08
CA ASP A 37 -5.51 1.61 -9.34
C ASP A 37 -7.03 1.50 -9.17
N TYR A 38 -7.76 2.43 -9.79
CA TYR A 38 -9.23 2.53 -9.71
C TYR A 38 -9.94 1.35 -10.41
N THR A 39 -9.21 0.31 -10.82
CA THR A 39 -9.71 -0.96 -11.37
C THR A 39 -10.44 -1.81 -10.33
N GLY A 40 -10.41 -1.43 -9.05
CA GLY A 40 -11.09 -2.18 -7.99
C GLY A 40 -10.48 -3.55 -7.73
N ASP A 41 -9.31 -3.84 -8.32
CA ASP A 41 -8.47 -5.00 -8.03
C ASP A 41 -7.48 -4.72 -6.88
N ASP A 42 -7.26 -3.45 -6.57
CA ASP A 42 -6.34 -3.02 -5.52
C ASP A 42 -7.08 -2.85 -4.19
N PHE A 43 -6.88 -3.80 -3.27
CA PHE A 43 -7.36 -3.68 -1.89
C PHE A 43 -6.52 -2.67 -1.07
N GLY A 44 -5.82 -1.74 -1.74
CA GLY A 44 -5.12 -0.51 -1.26
C GLY A 44 -4.08 -0.65 -0.15
N LEU A 45 -4.10 -1.77 0.57
CA LEU A 45 -3.46 -2.03 1.85
C LEU A 45 -3.19 -3.54 2.04
N LEU A 46 -3.69 -4.41 1.16
CA LEU A 46 -3.48 -5.85 1.24
C LEU A 46 -2.86 -6.35 -0.06
N THR A 47 -1.78 -7.10 0.07
CA THR A 47 -1.05 -7.75 -1.03
C THR A 47 -1.46 -9.21 -1.13
N GLU A 48 -1.72 -9.66 -2.35
CA GLU A 48 -1.98 -11.07 -2.64
C GLU A 48 -0.71 -11.91 -2.41
N VAL A 49 -0.83 -12.96 -1.60
CA VAL A 49 0.27 -13.90 -1.31
C VAL A 49 0.05 -15.30 -1.88
N ALA A 50 -1.20 -15.70 -2.06
CA ALA A 50 -1.56 -16.97 -2.69
C ALA A 50 -2.98 -16.94 -3.26
N ALA A 51 -3.20 -17.69 -4.33
CA ALA A 51 -4.52 -17.96 -4.89
C ALA A 51 -4.75 -19.48 -4.94
N VAL A 52 -5.91 -19.93 -4.43
CA VAL A 52 -6.27 -21.35 -4.41
C VAL A 52 -7.68 -21.57 -4.97
N PRO A 53 -7.93 -22.69 -5.66
CA PRO A 53 -9.23 -22.94 -6.29
C PRO A 53 -10.34 -23.29 -5.30
N THR A 54 -10.00 -23.86 -4.14
CA THR A 54 -11.00 -24.35 -3.16
C THR A 54 -10.99 -23.53 -1.87
N GLY A 55 -12.18 -23.32 -1.29
CA GLY A 55 -12.31 -22.62 -0.01
C GLY A 55 -11.62 -23.36 1.15
N ALA A 56 -11.67 -24.70 1.14
CA ALA A 56 -11.01 -25.53 2.14
C ALA A 56 -9.49 -25.34 2.15
N ALA A 57 -8.85 -25.24 0.98
CA ALA A 57 -7.42 -24.94 0.89
C ALA A 57 -7.12 -23.53 1.42
N ALA A 58 -7.98 -22.55 1.11
CA ALA A 58 -7.81 -21.19 1.59
C ALA A 58 -7.89 -21.11 3.12
N ASP A 59 -8.81 -21.86 3.73
CA ASP A 59 -8.97 -21.91 5.18
C ASP A 59 -7.77 -22.55 5.89
N VAL A 60 -7.19 -23.61 5.31
CA VAL A 60 -5.97 -24.24 5.86
C VAL A 60 -4.80 -23.27 5.84
N LEU A 61 -4.55 -22.61 4.70
CA LEU A 61 -3.49 -21.61 4.58
C LEU A 61 -3.74 -20.40 5.50
N ALA A 62 -4.99 -19.94 5.60
CA ALA A 62 -5.35 -18.84 6.46
C ALA A 62 -5.17 -19.18 7.95
N LYS A 63 -5.49 -20.42 8.37
CA LYS A 63 -5.21 -20.89 9.74
C LYS A 63 -3.72 -20.89 10.04
N ARG A 64 -2.88 -21.33 9.10
CA ARG A 64 -1.41 -21.33 9.26
C ARG A 64 -0.87 -19.92 9.45
N LEU A 65 -1.32 -18.97 8.63
CA LEU A 65 -0.93 -17.57 8.73
C LEU A 65 -1.41 -16.93 10.06
N ARG A 66 -2.64 -17.23 10.49
CA ARG A 66 -3.16 -16.75 11.79
C ARG A 66 -2.41 -17.33 12.98
N ALA A 67 -1.97 -18.59 12.90
CA ALA A 67 -1.15 -19.21 13.93
C ALA A 67 0.19 -18.47 14.11
N ALA A 68 0.74 -17.94 13.03
CA ALA A 68 1.92 -17.07 13.04
C ALA A 68 1.60 -15.59 13.35
N ARG A 69 0.39 -15.28 13.83
CA ARG A 69 -0.10 -13.92 14.16
C ARG A 69 -0.16 -12.96 12.98
N ILE A 70 -0.11 -13.47 11.74
CA ILE A 70 -0.24 -12.68 10.52
C ILE A 70 -1.73 -12.42 10.23
N LYS A 71 -2.08 -11.16 9.98
CA LYS A 71 -3.45 -10.77 9.61
C LYS A 71 -3.70 -11.14 8.15
N VAL A 72 -4.63 -12.06 7.93
CA VAL A 72 -4.98 -12.59 6.60
C VAL A 72 -6.47 -12.43 6.32
N THR A 73 -6.76 -11.91 5.14
CA THR A 73 -8.11 -11.77 4.57
C THR A 73 -8.23 -12.73 3.39
N VAL A 74 -9.31 -13.52 3.37
CA VAL A 74 -9.61 -14.40 2.24
C VAL A 74 -10.69 -13.73 1.39
N VAL A 75 -10.41 -13.50 0.12
CA VAL A 75 -11.34 -12.90 -0.84
C VAL A 75 -11.64 -13.88 -1.96
N ARG A 76 -12.91 -14.05 -2.31
CA ARG A 76 -13.32 -14.88 -3.45
C ARG A 76 -13.52 -13.98 -4.68
N ARG A 77 -12.73 -14.18 -5.73
CA ARG A 77 -12.84 -13.43 -7.00
C ARG A 77 -12.48 -14.32 -8.19
N GLY A 78 -13.29 -14.29 -9.25
CA GLY A 78 -13.03 -15.05 -10.48
C GLY A 78 -12.99 -16.57 -10.31
N GLY A 79 -13.71 -17.11 -9.31
CA GLY A 79 -13.71 -18.56 -9.03
C GLY A 79 -12.54 -19.04 -8.15
N LEU A 80 -11.60 -18.16 -7.81
CA LEU A 80 -10.45 -18.46 -6.94
C LEU A 80 -10.63 -17.78 -5.57
N HIS A 81 -10.03 -18.40 -4.56
CA HIS A 81 -9.90 -17.86 -3.21
C HIS A 81 -8.48 -17.28 -3.06
N ARG A 82 -8.40 -15.97 -2.95
CA ARG A 82 -7.15 -15.23 -2.80
C ARG A 82 -6.90 -14.93 -1.33
N LEU A 83 -5.69 -15.22 -0.86
CA LEU A 83 -5.21 -14.86 0.46
C LEU A 83 -4.45 -13.55 0.35
N MET A 84 -4.90 -12.57 1.11
CA MET A 84 -4.38 -11.21 1.10
C MET A 84 -3.89 -10.85 2.50
N VAL A 85 -2.69 -10.28 2.60
CA VAL A 85 -2.03 -9.89 3.87
C VAL A 85 -1.51 -8.46 3.76
N PHE A 86 -1.20 -7.82 4.88
CA PHE A 86 -0.58 -6.50 4.84
C PHE A 86 0.82 -6.55 4.21
N PRO A 87 1.25 -5.53 3.46
CA PRO A 87 2.57 -5.46 2.82
C PRO A 87 3.74 -5.77 3.75
N ALA A 88 3.65 -5.36 5.02
CA ALA A 88 4.67 -5.61 6.03
C ALA A 88 4.89 -7.11 6.31
N ASP A 89 3.83 -7.91 6.20
CA ASP A 89 3.84 -9.34 6.54
C ASP A 89 4.05 -10.24 5.30
N VAL A 90 4.22 -9.65 4.11
CA VAL A 90 4.38 -10.40 2.84
C VAL A 90 5.59 -11.34 2.85
N PRO A 91 6.79 -10.92 3.30
CA PRO A 91 7.96 -11.81 3.32
C PRO A 91 7.73 -13.04 4.22
N ASP A 92 7.19 -12.81 5.42
CA ASP A 92 6.92 -13.85 6.40
C ASP A 92 5.80 -14.78 5.94
N ALA A 93 4.74 -14.23 5.35
CA ALA A 93 3.65 -15.01 4.77
C ALA A 93 4.16 -15.89 3.63
N LYS A 94 5.00 -15.37 2.72
CA LYS A 94 5.58 -16.17 1.63
C LYS A 94 6.48 -17.29 2.15
N LEU A 95 7.22 -17.05 3.24
CA LEU A 95 8.08 -18.06 3.85
C LEU A 95 7.26 -19.20 4.46
N LEU A 96 6.18 -18.87 5.18
CA LEU A 96 5.27 -19.85 5.77
C LEU A 96 4.42 -20.62 4.73
N LEU A 97 4.19 -20.02 3.57
CA LEU A 97 3.50 -20.67 2.45
C LEU A 97 4.43 -21.54 1.60
N ARG A 98 5.73 -21.20 1.51
CA ARG A 98 6.76 -22.03 0.86
C ARG A 98 7.24 -23.20 1.71
N GLY A 99 7.10 -23.11 3.04
CA GLY A 99 7.39 -24.23 3.93
C GLY A 99 6.48 -25.40 3.62
N GLU A 100 6.99 -26.39 2.90
CA GLU A 100 6.33 -27.65 2.59
C GLU A 100 5.80 -28.38 3.86
N PRO A 101 4.85 -29.31 3.68
CA PRO A 101 4.21 -30.02 4.78
C PRO A 101 5.21 -31.00 5.41
N SER A 102 5.33 -30.94 6.73
CA SER A 102 5.80 -32.06 7.56
C SER A 102 4.59 -32.80 8.09
#